data_AF-A0A1Y3MW64-F1
#
_entry.id   AF-A0A1Y3MW64-F1
#
_cell.length_a   1.000
_cell.length_b   1.000
_cell.length_c   1.000
_cell.angle_alpha   90.00
_cell.angle_beta   90.00
_cell.angle_gamma   90.00
#
_symmetry.space_group_name_H-M   'P 1'
#
loop_
_entity.id
_entity.type
_entity.pdbx_description
1 polymer ?
#
loop_
_entity_poly.entity_id
_entity_poly.type
_entity_poly.pdbx_seq_one_letter_code
_entity_poly.pdbx_strand_id
1 'polypeptide(L)'
;MFIIKKRSFNTLFSFILGISFTNINCENVKRYNSNGIDGSFTILSYNVGGLPAIISSSSPAEYTHQISDKLNKYDIVNVQEDFAYNKELTSKLQFPYSTEFSGNVPFGDGLMTFSKFPLFTSTRVAWKDTYGFITNGADQMIPKGFCYSAVEIKPGYIIDIYNLHTDADTDEKSLAARRSNMAQLAEYINTRSAGKAVIVFGDTNSRFTREGDNFNESVLIPCNLKDAWVQNVMGGIAPPKGDSLMVDRLGQKGEVVDKIWFRSGKNIEINAATFELLQTEFTDSNGNQLSDHYPITARIDYKFKDSYQTTDTFGGSGGEGFSFLDKMNGKLPKNVIISAGDRIDRVGFTYDNGSVVAGGNGGKQKIYEFRSGEYIVSMTVCKATKNVFSSKRISYIELVTNFGTVISAGKSSKEVMNYTAPPGYAIAGFVGSASKEIDRLGCIYQKL
;
A
#
# COMPACT_ATOMS: atom_id res chain seq x y z
N MET A 1 -23.34 10.85 94.11
CA MET A 1 -23.16 9.55 94.80
C MET A 1 -21.92 8.89 94.20
N PHE A 2 -20.94 8.49 95.02
CA PHE A 2 -19.70 7.84 94.56
C PHE A 2 -19.93 6.34 94.26
N ILE A 3 -19.13 5.75 93.37
CA ILE A 3 -18.09 4.72 93.67
C ILE A 3 -17.50 4.13 92.37
N ILE A 4 -16.23 3.70 92.42
CA ILE A 4 -15.44 3.16 91.30
C ILE A 4 -15.17 1.66 91.49
N LYS A 5 -15.22 0.86 90.41
CA LYS A 5 -14.47 -0.41 90.23
C LYS A 5 -14.29 -0.65 88.71
N LYS A 6 -13.10 -0.53 88.12
CA LYS A 6 -11.86 -1.37 88.12
C LYS A 6 -11.91 -2.62 87.24
N ARG A 7 -10.82 -2.82 86.48
CA ARG A 7 -10.60 -3.80 85.39
C ARG A 7 -10.34 -5.23 85.87
N SER A 8 -10.48 -6.19 84.95
CA SER A 8 -9.62 -7.38 84.81
C SER A 8 -9.06 -7.46 83.37
N PHE A 9 -8.07 -8.33 83.14
CA PHE A 9 -7.38 -8.60 81.86
C PHE A 9 -7.23 -10.13 81.68
N ASN A 10 -6.91 -10.60 80.45
CA ASN A 10 -6.43 -11.93 79.98
C ASN A 10 -7.35 -12.55 78.88
N THR A 11 -6.93 -12.96 77.66
CA THR A 11 -5.84 -13.89 77.17
C THR A 11 -6.38 -15.33 77.05
N LEU A 12 -6.38 -16.06 75.91
CA LEU A 12 -5.90 -15.84 74.51
C LEU A 12 -6.54 -16.92 73.56
N PHE A 13 -6.04 -17.09 72.31
CA PHE A 13 -6.40 -18.08 71.25
C PHE A 13 -7.75 -17.81 70.50
N SER A 14 -8.01 -18.22 69.25
CA SER A 14 -7.27 -18.60 68.00
C SER A 14 -8.37 -18.89 66.93
N PHE A 15 -8.22 -19.14 65.61
CA PHE A 15 -7.20 -19.26 64.52
C PHE A 15 -8.06 -19.18 63.19
N ILE A 16 -7.62 -19.11 61.92
CA ILE A 16 -6.44 -18.71 61.12
C ILE A 16 -6.89 -18.76 59.62
N LEU A 17 -6.30 -17.96 58.69
CA LEU A 17 -6.44 -18.00 57.19
C LEU A 17 -7.87 -17.99 56.55
N GLY A 18 -8.10 -17.53 55.31
CA GLY A 18 -7.30 -16.83 54.28
C GLY A 18 -8.27 -16.24 53.23
N ILE A 19 -7.92 -15.24 52.42
CA ILE A 19 -7.16 -15.35 51.15
C ILE A 19 -6.70 -13.92 50.74
N SER A 20 -5.64 -13.82 49.94
CA SER A 20 -5.02 -12.55 49.52
C SER A 20 -5.80 -11.78 48.45
N PHE A 21 -6.07 -10.50 48.69
CA PHE A 21 -6.16 -9.50 47.61
C PHE A 21 -4.77 -8.94 47.32
N THR A 22 -4.11 -9.49 46.30
CA THR A 22 -2.90 -8.86 45.73
C THR A 22 -3.30 -7.62 44.95
N ASN A 23 -2.91 -6.44 45.41
CA ASN A 23 -2.92 -5.24 44.56
C ASN A 23 -1.98 -5.48 43.37
N ILE A 24 -2.54 -5.69 42.19
CA ILE A 24 -1.77 -5.77 40.95
C ILE A 24 -1.37 -4.33 40.60
N ASN A 25 -0.16 -3.93 41.00
CA ASN A 25 0.48 -2.75 40.45
C ASN A 25 0.64 -2.94 38.94
N CYS A 26 -0.22 -2.33 38.14
CA CYS A 26 -0.11 -2.32 36.68
C CYS A 26 0.97 -1.33 36.18
N GLU A 27 2.03 -1.13 36.98
CA GLU A 27 3.25 -0.41 36.59
C GLU A 27 4.16 -1.29 35.75
N ASN A 28 3.67 -1.71 34.58
CA ASN A 28 4.51 -2.12 33.45
C ASN A 28 3.78 -2.01 32.10
N VAL A 29 2.83 -1.08 31.98
CA VAL A 29 2.49 -0.53 30.65
C VAL A 29 3.75 0.15 30.12
N LYS A 30 4.40 -0.47 29.13
CA LYS A 30 5.54 0.13 28.43
C LYS A 30 5.08 1.46 27.82
N ARG A 31 5.49 2.58 28.42
CA ARG A 31 5.35 3.90 27.78
C ARG A 31 6.10 3.83 26.46
N TYR A 32 5.36 3.90 25.35
CA TYR A 32 5.97 4.09 24.03
C TYR A 32 6.70 5.44 24.05
N ASN A 33 8.03 5.41 24.03
CA ASN A 33 8.83 6.63 23.96
C ASN A 33 8.55 7.32 22.63
N SER A 34 8.09 8.57 22.68
CA SER A 34 7.87 9.45 21.52
C SER A 34 9.15 9.93 20.83
N ASN A 35 10.27 9.22 21.04
CA ASN A 35 11.61 9.55 20.55
C ASN A 35 12.04 8.54 19.45
N GLY A 36 11.12 8.21 18.53
CA GLY A 36 11.32 7.09 17.60
C GLY A 36 10.70 7.21 16.20
N ILE A 37 9.75 8.14 15.99
CA ILE A 37 9.03 8.35 14.72
C ILE A 37 9.16 9.80 14.27
N ASP A 38 9.15 10.04 12.97
CA ASP A 38 9.26 11.39 12.37
C ASP A 38 7.87 12.02 12.11
N GLY A 39 6.81 11.20 12.10
CA GLY A 39 5.44 11.65 11.95
C GLY A 39 4.44 10.49 11.89
N SER A 40 3.18 10.82 11.63
CA SER A 40 2.12 9.85 11.41
C SER A 40 1.06 10.41 10.44
N PHE A 41 0.27 9.53 9.84
CA PHE A 41 -0.93 9.86 9.07
C PHE A 41 -2.02 8.79 9.27
N THR A 42 -3.25 9.09 8.88
CA THR A 42 -4.41 8.19 9.01
C THR A 42 -4.86 7.67 7.65
N ILE A 43 -5.24 6.38 7.59
CA ILE A 43 -5.78 5.75 6.38
C ILE A 43 -7.15 5.14 6.63
N LEU A 44 -8.02 5.17 5.62
CA LEU A 44 -9.35 4.52 5.63
C LEU A 44 -9.50 3.56 4.44
N SER A 45 -10.00 2.35 4.71
CA SER A 45 -10.61 1.48 3.69
C SER A 45 -12.12 1.46 3.88
N TYR A 46 -12.88 1.56 2.78
CA TYR A 46 -14.33 1.45 2.83
C TYR A 46 -14.93 1.01 1.47
N ASN A 47 -15.48 -0.19 1.39
CA ASN A 47 -16.46 -0.51 0.35
C ASN A 47 -17.72 0.34 0.60
N VAL A 48 -18.13 1.16 -0.39
CA VAL A 48 -19.27 2.08 -0.25
C VAL A 48 -20.59 1.52 -0.80
N GLY A 49 -20.61 0.27 -1.31
CA GLY A 49 -21.80 -0.38 -1.88
C GLY A 49 -22.42 0.38 -3.06
N GLY A 50 -21.63 1.20 -3.76
CA GLY A 50 -22.08 2.22 -4.72
C GLY A 50 -22.52 1.68 -6.08
N LEU A 51 -22.82 0.39 -6.19
CA LEU A 51 -23.52 -0.22 -7.32
C LEU A 51 -24.87 0.45 -7.59
N PRO A 52 -25.40 0.41 -8.83
CA PRO A 52 -26.76 0.89 -9.12
C PRO A 52 -27.79 0.24 -8.19
N ALA A 53 -28.70 1.02 -7.58
CA ALA A 53 -29.61 0.56 -6.52
C ALA A 53 -30.58 -0.60 -6.89
N ILE A 54 -30.61 -1.04 -8.15
CA ILE A 54 -31.35 -2.23 -8.60
C ILE A 54 -30.56 -3.53 -8.29
N ILE A 55 -29.24 -3.43 -8.11
CA ILE A 55 -28.31 -4.55 -7.91
C ILE A 55 -27.34 -4.35 -6.72
N SER A 56 -27.52 -3.31 -5.91
CA SER A 56 -26.74 -3.10 -4.68
C SER A 56 -27.36 -3.88 -3.51
N SER A 57 -26.50 -4.36 -2.61
CA SER A 57 -26.85 -4.89 -1.28
C SER A 57 -27.19 -3.78 -0.25
N SER A 58 -26.92 -2.52 -0.61
CA SER A 58 -27.13 -1.31 0.20
C SER A 58 -28.17 -0.37 -0.44
N SER A 59 -28.43 0.78 0.19
CA SER A 59 -29.24 1.89 -0.35
C SER A 59 -28.38 3.09 -0.78
N PRO A 60 -27.43 2.94 -1.74
CA PRO A 60 -26.42 3.98 -2.02
C PRO A 60 -27.03 5.32 -2.49
N ALA A 61 -28.18 5.31 -3.16
CA ALA A 61 -28.90 6.54 -3.53
C ALA A 61 -29.27 7.40 -2.30
N GLU A 62 -29.50 6.79 -1.14
CA GLU A 62 -29.80 7.46 0.13
C GLU A 62 -28.53 7.72 0.95
N TYR A 63 -27.55 6.81 0.88
CA TYR A 63 -26.41 6.79 1.80
C TYR A 63 -25.13 7.45 1.28
N THR A 64 -24.81 7.37 -0.02
CA THR A 64 -23.50 7.80 -0.55
C THR A 64 -23.21 9.29 -0.32
N HIS A 65 -24.23 10.16 -0.39
CA HIS A 65 -24.07 11.60 -0.12
C HIS A 65 -23.77 11.94 1.36
N GLN A 66 -24.03 10.99 2.27
CA GLN A 66 -23.72 11.08 3.70
C GLN A 66 -22.31 10.58 4.02
N ILE A 67 -21.75 9.70 3.17
CA ILE A 67 -20.37 9.21 3.26
C ILE A 67 -19.37 10.33 2.94
N SER A 68 -19.62 11.11 1.89
CA SER A 68 -18.68 12.09 1.31
C SER A 68 -17.90 12.92 2.34
N ASP A 69 -18.59 13.68 3.20
CA ASP A 69 -17.94 14.56 4.18
C ASP A 69 -17.16 13.80 5.27
N LYS A 70 -17.63 12.60 5.64
CA LYS A 70 -17.00 11.75 6.66
C LYS A 70 -15.60 11.30 6.24
N LEU A 71 -15.33 11.18 4.93
CA LEU A 71 -14.02 10.80 4.39
C LEU A 71 -12.94 11.86 4.63
N ASN A 72 -13.29 13.15 4.73
CA ASN A 72 -12.32 14.25 4.92
C ASN A 72 -11.50 14.14 6.23
N LYS A 73 -11.97 13.34 7.19
CA LYS A 73 -11.29 13.08 8.48
C LYS A 73 -9.94 12.37 8.33
N TYR A 74 -9.73 11.61 7.25
CA TYR A 74 -8.57 10.75 7.05
C TYR A 74 -7.59 11.37 6.03
N ASP A 75 -6.34 10.91 5.99
CA ASP A 75 -5.29 11.53 5.16
C ASP A 75 -5.07 10.82 3.82
N ILE A 76 -5.32 9.51 3.77
CA ILE A 76 -5.43 8.73 2.53
C ILE A 76 -6.67 7.81 2.65
N VAL A 77 -7.52 7.81 1.64
CA VAL A 77 -8.77 7.02 1.62
C VAL A 77 -8.78 6.14 0.38
N ASN A 78 -8.96 4.83 0.56
CA ASN A 78 -9.28 3.89 -0.49
C ASN A 78 -10.75 3.48 -0.36
N VAL A 79 -11.57 3.80 -1.37
CA VAL A 79 -12.93 3.27 -1.49
C VAL A 79 -13.02 2.17 -2.54
N GLN A 80 -13.95 1.24 -2.32
CA GLN A 80 -14.33 0.18 -3.23
C GLN A 80 -15.82 0.32 -3.59
N GLU A 81 -16.22 -0.20 -4.76
CA GLU A 81 -17.56 -0.06 -5.34
C GLU A 81 -18.06 1.39 -5.58
N ASP A 82 -17.15 2.34 -5.75
CA ASP A 82 -17.53 3.68 -6.24
C ASP A 82 -17.89 3.62 -7.73
N PHE A 83 -19.14 3.28 -8.05
CA PHE A 83 -19.64 3.04 -9.41
C PHE A 83 -20.68 4.08 -9.89
N ALA A 84 -21.89 4.03 -9.36
CA ALA A 84 -23.02 4.78 -9.90
C ALA A 84 -23.21 6.16 -9.25
N TYR A 85 -22.67 6.35 -8.04
CA TYR A 85 -22.89 7.51 -7.16
C TYR A 85 -21.62 8.31 -6.85
N ASN A 86 -20.63 8.26 -7.77
CA ASN A 86 -19.34 8.95 -7.63
C ASN A 86 -19.48 10.47 -7.45
N LYS A 87 -20.49 11.10 -8.06
CA LYS A 87 -20.74 12.56 -7.91
C LYS A 87 -21.17 12.89 -6.48
N GLU A 88 -22.03 12.06 -5.92
CA GLU A 88 -22.53 12.17 -4.55
C GLU A 88 -21.39 11.89 -3.56
N LEU A 89 -20.56 10.87 -3.81
CA LEU A 89 -19.39 10.53 -2.99
C LEU A 89 -18.32 11.61 -3.02
N THR A 90 -18.08 12.25 -4.17
CA THR A 90 -17.07 13.31 -4.33
C THR A 90 -17.56 14.71 -3.93
N SER A 91 -18.88 14.90 -3.78
CA SER A 91 -19.54 16.21 -3.64
C SER A 91 -19.01 17.15 -2.54
N LYS A 92 -18.42 16.61 -1.47
CA LYS A 92 -17.89 17.38 -0.32
C LYS A 92 -16.41 17.10 -0.04
N LEU A 93 -15.71 16.40 -0.93
CA LEU A 93 -14.31 16.01 -0.70
C LEU A 93 -13.35 17.19 -0.81
N GLN A 94 -12.37 17.23 0.10
CA GLN A 94 -11.36 18.29 0.22
C GLN A 94 -9.95 17.78 -0.11
N PHE A 95 -9.82 16.62 -0.76
CA PHE A 95 -8.55 16.00 -1.09
C PHE A 95 -7.91 16.66 -2.32
N PRO A 96 -6.67 17.20 -2.21
CA PRO A 96 -5.96 17.82 -3.34
C PRO A 96 -5.49 16.83 -4.41
N TYR A 97 -5.45 15.53 -4.11
CA TYR A 97 -5.05 14.48 -5.05
C TYR A 97 -6.05 13.32 -5.03
N SER A 98 -6.35 12.77 -6.21
CA SER A 98 -7.10 11.52 -6.36
C SER A 98 -6.69 10.75 -7.62
N THR A 99 -7.05 9.47 -7.68
CA THR A 99 -7.06 8.69 -8.93
C THR A 99 -8.15 9.17 -9.88
N GLU A 100 -7.99 8.99 -11.18
CA GLU A 100 -9.07 9.22 -12.16
C GLU A 100 -10.21 8.21 -11.97
N PHE A 101 -11.47 8.68 -11.96
CA PHE A 101 -12.65 7.84 -11.86
C PHE A 101 -12.77 6.89 -13.07
N SER A 102 -12.94 5.59 -12.81
CA SER A 102 -12.93 4.53 -13.83
C SER A 102 -14.18 4.48 -14.71
N GLY A 103 -15.24 5.21 -14.36
CA GLY A 103 -16.58 5.01 -14.91
C GLY A 103 -17.43 4.05 -14.06
N ASN A 104 -18.70 3.92 -14.46
CA ASN A 104 -19.69 3.04 -13.84
C ASN A 104 -19.54 1.58 -14.37
N VAL A 105 -20.23 0.63 -13.75
CA VAL A 105 -20.43 -0.72 -14.35
C VAL A 105 -21.08 -0.59 -15.74
N PRO A 106 -20.73 -1.43 -16.72
CA PRO A 106 -19.82 -2.58 -16.66
C PRO A 106 -18.35 -2.27 -16.98
N PHE A 107 -17.93 -1.00 -16.98
CA PHE A 107 -16.61 -0.58 -17.50
C PHE A 107 -15.60 -0.18 -16.43
N GLY A 108 -16.05 0.40 -15.33
CA GLY A 108 -15.19 0.81 -14.22
C GLY A 108 -14.86 -0.34 -13.25
N ASP A 109 -13.82 -0.15 -12.44
CA ASP A 109 -13.39 -1.11 -11.40
C ASP A 109 -13.92 -0.77 -10.01
N GLY A 110 -14.50 0.43 -9.83
CA GLY A 110 -15.07 0.90 -8.57
C GLY A 110 -14.03 1.30 -7.52
N LEU A 111 -12.75 1.38 -7.90
CA LEU A 111 -11.65 1.69 -6.99
C LEU A 111 -11.27 3.16 -7.11
N MET A 112 -11.45 3.91 -6.04
CA MET A 112 -10.98 5.31 -5.97
C MET A 112 -10.07 5.52 -4.77
N THR A 113 -8.97 6.23 -4.99
CA THR A 113 -8.04 6.65 -3.94
C THR A 113 -8.04 8.17 -3.87
N PHE A 114 -8.19 8.72 -2.67
CA PHE A 114 -8.11 10.14 -2.36
C PHE A 114 -6.97 10.38 -1.36
N SER A 115 -6.22 11.48 -1.48
CA SER A 115 -5.02 11.70 -0.69
C SER A 115 -4.73 13.19 -0.43
N LYS A 116 -4.29 13.51 0.79
CA LYS A 116 -3.73 14.82 1.15
C LYS A 116 -2.27 14.97 0.70
N PHE A 117 -1.59 13.85 0.47
CA PHE A 117 -0.22 13.76 -0.04
C PHE A 117 -0.20 13.57 -1.57
N PRO A 118 0.80 14.09 -2.31
CA PRO A 118 0.95 13.89 -3.74
C PRO A 118 0.78 12.43 -4.18
N LEU A 119 -0.22 12.18 -5.02
CA LEU A 119 -0.35 10.95 -5.81
C LEU A 119 0.41 11.11 -7.12
N PHE A 120 1.32 10.18 -7.38
CA PHE A 120 2.10 10.09 -8.61
C PHE A 120 1.54 8.97 -9.52
N THR A 121 2.43 8.31 -10.28
CA THR A 121 2.12 7.19 -11.18
C THR A 121 1.11 6.22 -10.56
N SER A 122 -0.12 6.24 -11.07
CA SER A 122 -1.21 5.30 -10.72
C SER A 122 -1.31 4.21 -11.79
N THR A 123 -1.77 3.01 -11.45
CA THR A 123 -1.94 1.90 -12.40
C THR A 123 -3.05 0.95 -11.96
N ARG A 124 -4.14 0.90 -12.73
CA ARG A 124 -5.24 -0.06 -12.58
C ARG A 124 -4.85 -1.38 -13.22
N VAL A 125 -5.13 -2.49 -12.54
CA VAL A 125 -4.78 -3.85 -12.95
C VAL A 125 -5.99 -4.75 -12.69
N ALA A 126 -6.65 -5.20 -13.76
CA ALA A 126 -7.73 -6.19 -13.66
C ALA A 126 -7.18 -7.54 -13.20
N TRP A 127 -8.02 -8.33 -12.50
CA TRP A 127 -7.68 -9.70 -12.17
C TRP A 127 -7.63 -10.58 -13.43
N LYS A 128 -6.71 -11.56 -13.45
CA LYS A 128 -6.59 -12.57 -14.51
C LYS A 128 -7.80 -13.53 -14.52
N ASP A 129 -8.33 -13.84 -13.34
CA ASP A 129 -9.45 -14.75 -13.11
C ASP A 129 -10.51 -14.07 -12.23
N THR A 130 -11.79 -14.20 -12.61
CA THR A 130 -12.97 -13.76 -11.85
C THR A 130 -14.12 -14.76 -12.00
N TYR A 131 -15.06 -14.75 -11.05
CA TYR A 131 -16.26 -15.57 -11.06
C TYR A 131 -17.49 -14.79 -10.54
N GLY A 132 -18.63 -15.47 -10.42
CA GLY A 132 -19.93 -14.90 -10.05
C GLY A 132 -20.87 -14.69 -11.25
N PHE A 133 -22.17 -14.57 -10.94
CA PHE A 133 -23.25 -14.29 -11.90
C PHE A 133 -24.09 -13.13 -11.38
N ILE A 134 -24.35 -12.11 -12.22
CA ILE A 134 -25.48 -11.22 -11.99
C ILE A 134 -26.72 -11.98 -12.46
N THR A 135 -27.52 -12.52 -11.53
CA THR A 135 -28.61 -13.47 -11.83
C THR A 135 -29.85 -12.78 -12.42
N ASN A 136 -29.75 -12.25 -13.64
CA ASN A 136 -30.86 -12.07 -14.59
C ASN A 136 -30.36 -11.67 -16.02
N GLY A 137 -29.50 -12.48 -16.62
CA GLY A 137 -29.30 -12.47 -18.08
C GLY A 137 -28.33 -11.42 -18.65
N ALA A 138 -27.16 -11.24 -18.01
CA ALA A 138 -25.97 -10.68 -18.65
C ALA A 138 -24.71 -11.38 -18.11
N ASP A 139 -23.67 -11.50 -18.95
CA ASP A 139 -22.41 -12.18 -18.62
C ASP A 139 -21.56 -11.41 -17.59
N GLN A 140 -20.42 -11.99 -17.19
CA GLN A 140 -19.49 -11.48 -16.16
C GLN A 140 -19.09 -10.01 -16.38
N MET A 141 -19.71 -9.06 -15.66
CA MET A 141 -19.55 -7.62 -15.94
C MET A 141 -19.49 -6.70 -14.71
N ILE A 142 -18.60 -7.03 -13.76
CA ILE A 142 -17.95 -6.04 -12.89
C ILE A 142 -16.43 -6.21 -13.03
N PRO A 143 -15.70 -5.27 -13.66
CA PRO A 143 -14.24 -5.30 -13.82
C PRO A 143 -13.43 -5.21 -12.52
N LYS A 144 -13.43 -6.28 -11.71
CA LYS A 144 -12.65 -6.32 -10.46
C LYS A 144 -11.13 -6.30 -10.71
N GLY A 145 -10.39 -5.71 -9.78
CA GLY A 145 -8.94 -5.55 -9.88
C GLY A 145 -8.30 -4.90 -8.65
N PHE A 146 -7.15 -4.28 -8.88
CA PHE A 146 -6.50 -3.37 -7.93
C PHE A 146 -5.96 -2.12 -8.62
N CYS A 147 -5.93 -1.00 -7.89
CA CYS A 147 -5.26 0.23 -8.30
C CYS A 147 -4.00 0.43 -7.45
N TYR A 148 -2.84 0.31 -8.07
CA TYR A 148 -1.56 0.74 -7.51
C TYR A 148 -1.46 2.27 -7.60
N SER A 149 -0.88 2.91 -6.59
CA SER A 149 -0.44 4.31 -6.65
C SER A 149 0.84 4.53 -5.85
N ALA A 150 1.67 5.49 -6.27
CA ALA A 150 2.79 5.99 -5.48
C ALA A 150 2.38 7.27 -4.73
N VAL A 151 2.54 7.28 -3.40
CA VAL A 151 2.25 8.45 -2.54
C VAL A 151 3.54 9.00 -1.96
N GLU A 152 3.83 10.29 -2.19
CA GLU A 152 4.97 10.96 -1.59
C GLU A 152 4.59 11.69 -0.29
N ILE A 153 4.94 11.12 0.87
CA ILE A 153 4.67 11.74 2.17
C ILE A 153 5.66 12.87 2.52
N LYS A 154 6.80 12.93 1.81
CA LYS A 154 7.84 13.96 1.88
C LYS A 154 8.74 13.79 0.63
N PRO A 155 9.27 14.86 0.02
CA PRO A 155 10.16 14.77 -1.14
C PRO A 155 11.24 13.69 -1.02
N GLY A 156 11.26 12.75 -1.96
CA GLY A 156 12.17 11.59 -1.99
C GLY A 156 11.73 10.38 -1.17
N TYR A 157 10.61 10.46 -0.44
CA TYR A 157 10.09 9.42 0.44
C TYR A 157 8.67 9.00 0.02
N ILE A 158 8.65 8.01 -0.87
CA ILE A 158 7.44 7.45 -1.48
C ILE A 158 7.04 6.13 -0.80
N ILE A 159 5.76 5.99 -0.49
CA ILE A 159 5.10 4.73 -0.11
C ILE A 159 4.29 4.24 -1.31
N ASP A 160 4.41 2.96 -1.65
CA ASP A 160 3.56 2.34 -2.66
C ASP A 160 2.26 1.84 -2.01
N ILE A 161 1.12 2.31 -2.50
CA ILE A 161 -0.20 1.93 -1.97
C ILE A 161 -1.03 1.14 -2.99
N TYR A 162 -1.89 0.28 -2.46
CA TYR A 162 -2.75 -0.61 -3.26
C TYR A 162 -4.19 -0.55 -2.73
N ASN A 163 -5.09 0.00 -3.54
CA ASN A 163 -6.53 -0.17 -3.40
C ASN A 163 -6.94 -1.45 -4.16
N LEU A 164 -7.80 -2.29 -3.60
CA LEU A 164 -8.21 -3.56 -4.21
C LEU A 164 -9.64 -3.95 -3.88
N HIS A 165 -10.26 -4.68 -4.80
CA HIS A 165 -11.51 -5.42 -4.58
C HIS A 165 -11.40 -6.77 -5.31
N THR A 166 -11.27 -7.88 -4.57
CA THR A 166 -11.13 -9.23 -5.15
C THR A 166 -12.48 -9.91 -5.43
N ASP A 167 -12.45 -11.11 -6.03
CA ASP A 167 -13.64 -11.93 -6.27
C ASP A 167 -14.49 -12.18 -5.00
N ALA A 168 -15.82 -12.14 -5.14
CA ALA A 168 -16.77 -12.24 -4.02
C ALA A 168 -17.13 -13.71 -3.68
N ASP A 169 -18.17 -13.93 -2.88
CA ASP A 169 -18.78 -15.25 -2.63
C ASP A 169 -17.88 -16.37 -2.05
N THR A 170 -18.47 -17.54 -1.81
CA THR A 170 -17.82 -18.67 -1.11
C THR A 170 -18.06 -20.03 -1.76
N ASP A 171 -18.48 -20.09 -3.03
CA ASP A 171 -18.36 -21.33 -3.81
C ASP A 171 -16.91 -21.56 -4.25
N GLU A 172 -16.57 -22.81 -4.60
CA GLU A 172 -15.18 -23.19 -4.87
C GLU A 172 -14.56 -22.48 -6.10
N LYS A 173 -15.35 -22.01 -7.07
CA LYS A 173 -14.83 -21.24 -8.21
C LYS A 173 -14.51 -19.80 -7.83
N SER A 174 -15.35 -19.15 -7.04
CA SER A 174 -15.05 -17.82 -6.49
C SER A 174 -13.89 -17.86 -5.48
N LEU A 175 -13.80 -18.90 -4.66
CA LEU A 175 -12.62 -19.18 -3.84
C LEU A 175 -11.37 -19.36 -4.72
N ALA A 176 -11.43 -20.16 -5.80
CA ALA A 176 -10.31 -20.33 -6.72
C ALA A 176 -9.89 -19.01 -7.41
N ALA A 177 -10.86 -18.20 -7.86
CA ALA A 177 -10.61 -16.87 -8.42
C ALA A 177 -9.90 -15.97 -7.40
N ARG A 178 -10.39 -15.86 -6.15
CA ARG A 178 -9.70 -15.12 -5.08
C ARG A 178 -8.27 -15.60 -4.86
N ARG A 179 -8.03 -16.92 -4.79
CA ARG A 179 -6.66 -17.46 -4.62
C ARG A 179 -5.74 -17.04 -5.77
N SER A 180 -6.24 -16.94 -7.00
CA SER A 180 -5.50 -16.37 -8.15
C SER A 180 -5.28 -14.86 -8.01
N ASN A 181 -6.30 -14.10 -7.57
CA ASN A 181 -6.18 -12.65 -7.31
C ASN A 181 -5.05 -12.37 -6.29
N MET A 182 -5.01 -13.13 -5.19
CA MET A 182 -3.98 -13.03 -4.16
C MET A 182 -2.58 -13.32 -4.71
N ALA A 183 -2.42 -14.37 -5.52
CA ALA A 183 -1.14 -14.69 -6.16
C ALA A 183 -0.68 -13.59 -7.14
N GLN A 184 -1.60 -13.05 -7.96
CA GLN A 184 -1.32 -11.94 -8.88
C GLN A 184 -0.90 -10.65 -8.15
N LEU A 185 -1.55 -10.35 -7.02
CA LEU A 185 -1.20 -9.21 -6.18
C LEU A 185 0.21 -9.36 -5.58
N ALA A 186 0.53 -10.55 -5.08
CA ALA A 186 1.83 -10.84 -4.48
C ALA A 186 2.99 -10.80 -5.49
N GLU A 187 2.78 -11.34 -6.70
CA GLU A 187 3.67 -11.19 -7.86
C GLU A 187 4.00 -9.70 -8.09
N TYR A 188 2.96 -8.87 -8.23
CA TYR A 188 3.09 -7.45 -8.55
C TYR A 188 3.73 -6.60 -7.43
N ILE A 189 3.45 -6.90 -6.14
CA ILE A 189 4.09 -6.23 -4.99
C ILE A 189 5.59 -6.56 -4.89
N ASN A 190 5.98 -7.77 -5.28
CA ASN A 190 7.36 -8.22 -5.17
C ASN A 190 8.23 -7.78 -6.36
N THR A 191 7.67 -7.51 -7.55
CA THR A 191 8.43 -6.92 -8.66
C THR A 191 8.41 -5.40 -8.65
N ARG A 192 7.24 -4.75 -8.57
CA ARG A 192 7.14 -3.27 -8.59
C ARG A 192 7.71 -2.61 -7.33
N SER A 193 7.37 -3.14 -6.16
CA SER A 193 7.66 -2.48 -4.87
C SER A 193 8.84 -3.09 -4.12
N ALA A 194 9.75 -3.78 -4.85
CA ALA A 194 10.94 -4.40 -4.28
C ALA A 194 11.76 -3.41 -3.44
N GLY A 195 11.92 -3.71 -2.14
CA GLY A 195 12.67 -2.90 -1.17
C GLY A 195 11.98 -1.62 -0.68
N LYS A 196 10.81 -1.27 -1.21
CA LYS A 196 10.01 -0.09 -0.78
C LYS A 196 9.07 -0.41 0.39
N ALA A 197 8.62 0.65 1.06
CA ALA A 197 7.48 0.57 1.97
C ALA A 197 6.18 0.39 1.16
N VAL A 198 5.27 -0.44 1.67
CA VAL A 198 4.01 -0.80 0.99
C VAL A 198 2.85 -0.78 1.98
N ILE A 199 1.70 -0.28 1.56
CA ILE A 199 0.41 -0.46 2.26
C ILE A 199 -0.64 -0.98 1.27
N VAL A 200 -1.27 -2.12 1.60
CA VAL A 200 -2.38 -2.70 0.84
C VAL A 200 -3.63 -2.56 1.70
N PHE A 201 -4.66 -1.88 1.20
CA PHE A 201 -5.90 -1.69 1.94
C PHE A 201 -7.11 -1.53 1.02
N GLY A 202 -8.14 -2.33 1.29
CA GLY A 202 -9.33 -2.51 0.46
C GLY A 202 -10.07 -3.79 0.83
N ASP A 203 -11.10 -4.10 0.06
CA ASP A 203 -11.89 -5.32 0.23
C ASP A 203 -11.17 -6.53 -0.36
N THR A 204 -10.71 -7.42 0.52
CA THR A 204 -10.02 -8.66 0.13
C THR A 204 -11.00 -9.83 -0.08
N ASN A 205 -12.30 -9.59 0.13
CA ASN A 205 -13.38 -10.57 0.24
C ASN A 205 -13.06 -11.80 1.12
N SER A 206 -12.00 -11.73 1.95
CA SER A 206 -11.33 -12.89 2.55
C SER A 206 -11.24 -12.81 4.07
N ARG A 207 -11.19 -13.97 4.73
CA ARG A 207 -11.11 -14.09 6.19
C ARG A 207 -9.99 -15.03 6.61
N PHE A 208 -9.29 -14.70 7.69
CA PHE A 208 -8.32 -15.59 8.33
C PHE A 208 -9.03 -16.90 8.72
N THR A 209 -10.25 -16.83 9.26
CA THR A 209 -10.96 -18.06 9.70
C THR A 209 -11.65 -18.84 8.58
N ARG A 210 -12.06 -18.22 7.46
CA ARG A 210 -12.81 -18.93 6.41
C ARG A 210 -11.92 -19.94 5.67
N GLU A 211 -12.40 -21.16 5.55
CA GLU A 211 -11.75 -22.19 4.72
C GLU A 211 -11.66 -21.78 3.25
N GLY A 212 -10.61 -22.25 2.57
CA GLY A 212 -10.36 -21.96 1.15
C GLY A 212 -9.75 -20.59 0.82
N ASP A 213 -9.81 -19.58 1.71
CA ASP A 213 -9.07 -18.32 1.58
C ASP A 213 -7.61 -18.48 2.07
N ASN A 214 -6.62 -17.96 1.33
CA ASN A 214 -5.18 -18.26 1.54
C ASN A 214 -4.24 -17.02 1.46
N PHE A 215 -4.75 -15.82 1.75
CA PHE A 215 -3.98 -14.57 1.58
C PHE A 215 -2.77 -14.44 2.53
N ASN A 216 -2.78 -15.14 3.67
CA ASN A 216 -1.65 -15.19 4.59
C ASN A 216 -0.44 -15.88 3.95
N GLU A 217 -0.68 -17.03 3.33
CA GLU A 217 0.31 -17.87 2.64
C GLU A 217 0.70 -17.29 1.28
N SER A 218 -0.24 -16.63 0.60
CA SER A 218 -0.06 -16.12 -0.77
C SER A 218 0.49 -14.70 -0.82
N VAL A 219 0.13 -13.83 0.12
CA VAL A 219 0.47 -12.39 0.10
C VAL A 219 1.27 -11.99 1.33
N LEU A 220 0.80 -12.27 2.55
CA LEU A 220 1.45 -11.75 3.76
C LEU A 220 2.88 -12.28 3.94
N ILE A 221 3.04 -13.60 3.89
CA ILE A 221 4.36 -14.24 4.03
C ILE A 221 5.25 -13.92 2.81
N PRO A 222 4.84 -14.12 1.53
CA PRO A 222 5.72 -13.88 0.38
C PRO A 222 6.08 -12.42 0.14
N CYS A 223 5.25 -11.46 0.57
CA CYS A 223 5.56 -10.04 0.50
C CYS A 223 6.11 -9.45 1.80
N ASN A 224 6.29 -10.24 2.86
CA ASN A 224 6.69 -9.76 4.20
C ASN A 224 5.82 -8.59 4.71
N LEU A 225 4.50 -8.72 4.54
CA LEU A 225 3.49 -7.79 5.04
C LEU A 225 2.96 -8.26 6.40
N LYS A 226 2.66 -7.31 7.27
CA LYS A 226 1.89 -7.51 8.51
C LYS A 226 0.43 -7.11 8.31
N ASP A 227 -0.49 -7.74 9.01
CA ASP A 227 -1.89 -7.30 9.12
C ASP A 227 -2.12 -6.42 10.36
N ALA A 228 -2.81 -5.28 10.18
CA ALA A 228 -3.01 -4.29 11.24
C ALA A 228 -4.04 -4.71 12.31
N TRP A 229 -5.08 -5.48 11.94
CA TRP A 229 -6.05 -6.03 12.90
C TRP A 229 -5.40 -7.14 13.72
N VAL A 230 -4.65 -8.04 13.08
CA VAL A 230 -3.88 -9.08 13.78
C VAL A 230 -2.87 -8.44 14.75
N GLN A 231 -2.12 -7.42 14.31
CA GLN A 231 -1.14 -6.75 15.18
C GLN A 231 -1.79 -6.06 16.39
N ASN A 232 -2.85 -5.27 16.18
CA ASN A 232 -3.35 -4.35 17.22
C ASN A 232 -4.55 -4.90 18.02
N VAL A 233 -5.29 -5.87 17.50
CA VAL A 233 -6.50 -6.45 18.15
C VAL A 233 -6.28 -7.89 18.60
N MET A 234 -5.62 -8.72 17.77
CA MET A 234 -5.41 -10.16 18.05
C MET A 234 -4.05 -10.46 18.70
N GLY A 235 -3.34 -9.43 19.18
CA GLY A 235 -2.07 -9.59 19.91
C GLY A 235 -0.91 -10.12 19.07
N GLY A 236 -0.97 -9.98 17.74
CA GLY A 236 0.05 -10.45 16.80
C GLY A 236 -0.13 -11.91 16.35
N ILE A 237 -1.18 -12.61 16.77
CA ILE A 237 -1.48 -13.99 16.37
C ILE A 237 -2.78 -14.01 15.56
N ALA A 238 -2.72 -14.47 14.31
CA ALA A 238 -3.92 -14.63 13.49
C ALA A 238 -4.82 -15.76 14.04
N PRO A 239 -6.16 -15.63 13.95
CA PRO A 239 -7.05 -16.70 14.37
C PRO A 239 -6.93 -17.92 13.42
N PRO A 240 -7.16 -19.14 13.92
CA PRO A 240 -7.15 -20.35 13.08
C PRO A 240 -8.35 -20.40 12.13
N LYS A 241 -8.31 -21.33 11.17
CA LYS A 241 -9.48 -21.69 10.36
C LYS A 241 -10.62 -22.23 11.23
N GLY A 242 -11.86 -21.94 10.83
CA GLY A 242 -13.07 -22.29 11.58
C GLY A 242 -14.18 -21.25 11.43
N ASP A 243 -15.02 -21.11 12.46
CA ASP A 243 -16.18 -20.22 12.47
C ASP A 243 -15.82 -18.76 12.18
N SER A 244 -16.76 -18.02 11.58
CA SER A 244 -16.60 -16.57 11.37
C SER A 244 -16.68 -15.80 12.68
N LEU A 245 -15.64 -15.03 12.97
CA LEU A 245 -15.61 -14.05 14.06
C LEU A 245 -16.50 -12.86 13.67
N MET A 246 -17.79 -12.91 14.02
CA MET A 246 -18.76 -11.93 13.56
C MET A 246 -18.74 -10.65 14.43
N VAL A 247 -18.86 -9.48 13.77
CA VAL A 247 -18.78 -8.14 14.39
C VAL A 247 -19.95 -7.88 15.34
N ASP A 248 -21.15 -8.36 15.02
CA ASP A 248 -22.36 -8.27 15.87
C ASP A 248 -22.15 -8.79 17.31
N ARG A 249 -21.33 -9.83 17.47
CA ARG A 249 -21.04 -10.49 18.75
C ARG A 249 -19.71 -10.06 19.39
N LEU A 250 -18.78 -9.52 18.60
CA LEU A 250 -17.38 -9.31 19.02
C LEU A 250 -16.90 -7.86 18.88
N GLY A 251 -17.68 -6.99 18.25
CA GLY A 251 -17.34 -5.60 17.94
C GLY A 251 -15.99 -5.48 17.26
N GLN A 252 -15.07 -4.75 17.88
CA GLN A 252 -13.69 -4.57 17.43
C GLN A 252 -12.91 -5.89 17.22
N LYS A 253 -13.28 -6.98 17.92
CA LYS A 253 -12.69 -8.32 17.75
C LYS A 253 -13.40 -9.18 16.70
N GLY A 254 -14.43 -8.65 16.04
CA GLY A 254 -14.98 -9.23 14.84
C GLY A 254 -13.98 -9.10 13.69
N GLU A 255 -13.97 -10.10 12.81
CA GLU A 255 -13.27 -10.04 11.54
C GLU A 255 -14.20 -9.46 10.45
N VAL A 256 -13.64 -8.63 9.58
CA VAL A 256 -14.25 -8.17 8.32
C VAL A 256 -13.41 -8.64 7.13
N VAL A 257 -13.95 -8.50 5.92
CA VAL A 257 -13.27 -8.87 4.67
C VAL A 257 -12.34 -7.78 4.14
N ASP A 258 -12.60 -6.53 4.49
CA ASP A 258 -11.67 -5.41 4.38
C ASP A 258 -10.40 -5.68 5.20
N LYS A 259 -9.23 -5.35 4.66
CA LYS A 259 -7.95 -5.50 5.36
C LYS A 259 -7.08 -4.26 5.25
N ILE A 260 -6.13 -4.15 6.17
CA ILE A 260 -5.00 -3.22 6.11
C ILE A 260 -3.72 -4.03 6.34
N TRP A 261 -2.91 -4.17 5.30
CA TRP A 261 -1.61 -4.85 5.33
C TRP A 261 -0.47 -3.86 5.05
N PHE A 262 0.68 -4.01 5.70
CA PHE A 262 1.79 -3.06 5.56
C PHE A 262 3.18 -3.69 5.70
N ARG A 263 4.19 -3.12 5.02
CA ARG A 263 5.63 -3.40 5.27
C ARG A 263 6.47 -2.13 5.21
N SER A 264 7.52 -2.12 6.01
CA SER A 264 8.60 -1.12 5.93
C SER A 264 9.51 -1.36 4.72
N GLY A 265 10.10 -0.29 4.19
CA GLY A 265 11.12 -0.32 3.14
C GLY A 265 12.51 0.06 3.64
N LYS A 266 13.44 0.24 2.69
CA LYS A 266 14.81 0.70 2.98
C LYS A 266 14.93 2.20 3.21
N ASN A 267 14.04 3.02 2.65
CA ASN A 267 13.98 4.48 2.82
C ASN A 267 12.94 4.95 3.86
N ILE A 268 11.95 4.11 4.23
CA ILE A 268 10.90 4.45 5.18
C ILE A 268 10.57 3.24 6.08
N GLU A 269 10.61 3.43 7.40
CA GLU A 269 9.92 2.55 8.35
C GLU A 269 8.47 2.99 8.49
N ILE A 270 7.53 2.04 8.45
CA ILE A 270 6.11 2.28 8.73
C ILE A 270 5.54 1.22 9.66
N ASN A 271 4.62 1.63 10.52
CA ASN A 271 3.87 0.73 11.40
C ASN A 271 2.40 1.19 11.52
N ALA A 272 1.45 0.28 11.28
CA ALA A 272 0.05 0.50 11.68
C ALA A 272 -0.05 0.43 13.21
N ALA A 273 -0.05 1.60 13.84
CA ALA A 273 0.04 1.80 15.28
C ALA A 273 -1.34 1.84 15.98
N THR A 274 -2.42 1.87 15.20
CA THR A 274 -3.78 1.52 15.62
C THR A 274 -4.45 0.65 14.55
N PHE A 275 -5.58 0.05 14.92
CA PHE A 275 -6.59 -0.46 13.99
C PHE A 275 -7.95 -0.27 14.66
N GLU A 276 -8.92 0.32 13.95
CA GLU A 276 -10.26 0.63 14.44
C GLU A 276 -11.31 0.22 13.38
N LEU A 277 -12.37 -0.47 13.82
CA LEU A 277 -13.49 -0.92 13.00
C LEU A 277 -14.70 -0.04 13.32
N LEU A 278 -15.09 0.79 12.36
CA LEU A 278 -15.90 1.98 12.56
C LEU A 278 -17.40 1.67 12.51
N GLN A 279 -17.95 1.26 13.65
CA GLN A 279 -19.34 0.79 13.79
C GLN A 279 -20.38 1.90 13.89
N THR A 280 -20.00 3.16 14.18
CA THR A 280 -20.98 4.25 14.41
C THR A 280 -20.68 5.53 13.64
N GLU A 281 -19.45 5.67 13.12
CA GLU A 281 -18.95 6.85 12.46
C GLU A 281 -19.59 7.01 11.08
N PHE A 282 -19.90 5.90 10.42
CA PHE A 282 -20.49 5.78 9.09
C PHE A 282 -21.94 5.25 9.13
N THR A 283 -22.74 5.72 10.08
CA THR A 283 -24.20 5.50 10.09
C THR A 283 -25.01 6.71 9.61
N ASP A 284 -26.29 6.47 9.34
CA ASP A 284 -27.34 7.49 9.25
C ASP A 284 -27.71 8.07 10.65
N SER A 285 -28.79 8.85 10.74
CA SER A 285 -29.32 9.41 11.99
C SER A 285 -30.03 8.41 12.91
N ASN A 286 -30.30 7.19 12.44
CA ASN A 286 -31.01 6.13 13.17
C ASN A 286 -30.05 5.05 13.71
N GLY A 287 -28.80 5.03 13.22
CA GLY A 287 -27.78 4.02 13.54
C GLY A 287 -27.62 2.92 12.47
N ASN A 288 -28.30 3.04 11.32
CA ASN A 288 -28.11 2.14 10.19
C ASN A 288 -26.77 2.42 9.50
N GLN A 289 -26.02 1.39 9.11
CA GLN A 289 -24.77 1.58 8.36
C GLN A 289 -25.05 2.18 6.97
N LEU A 290 -24.15 3.04 6.48
CA LEU A 290 -24.24 3.65 5.14
C LEU A 290 -23.75 2.72 4.00
N SER A 291 -23.27 1.53 4.34
CA SER A 291 -22.96 0.39 3.46
C SER A 291 -23.18 -0.90 4.26
N ASP A 292 -23.27 -2.03 3.58
CA ASP A 292 -23.19 -3.38 4.13
C ASP A 292 -21.80 -3.75 4.69
N HIS A 293 -20.75 -3.00 4.33
CA HIS A 293 -19.41 -3.10 4.93
C HIS A 293 -19.20 -2.14 6.11
N TYR A 294 -18.39 -2.58 7.08
CA TYR A 294 -17.86 -1.69 8.13
C TYR A 294 -16.54 -1.06 7.67
N PRO A 295 -16.41 0.27 7.63
CA PRO A 295 -15.13 0.91 7.31
C PRO A 295 -14.06 0.59 8.37
N ILE A 296 -12.81 0.49 7.92
CA ILE A 296 -11.65 0.23 8.80
C ILE A 296 -10.59 1.31 8.63
N THR A 297 -10.00 1.73 9.75
CA THR A 297 -8.96 2.78 9.78
C THR A 297 -7.74 2.35 10.59
N ALA A 298 -6.59 2.93 10.26
CA ALA A 298 -5.35 2.79 11.02
C ALA A 298 -4.57 4.11 11.02
N ARG A 299 -3.95 4.44 12.15
CA ARG A 299 -2.85 5.42 12.18
C ARG A 299 -1.56 4.73 11.77
N ILE A 300 -0.93 5.23 10.72
CA ILE A 300 0.38 4.79 10.23
C ILE A 300 1.43 5.74 10.81
N ASP A 301 2.21 5.24 11.77
CA ASP A 301 3.39 5.95 12.29
C ASP A 301 4.59 5.63 11.38
N TYR A 302 5.41 6.64 11.06
CA TYR A 302 6.52 6.49 10.11
C TYR A 302 7.85 7.10 10.58
N LYS A 303 8.93 6.62 9.98
CA LYS A 303 10.30 7.15 10.16
C LYS A 303 11.10 7.07 8.86
N PHE A 304 11.81 8.13 8.51
CA PHE A 304 12.67 8.19 7.34
C PHE A 304 14.01 7.48 7.59
N LYS A 305 14.60 6.94 6.51
CA LYS A 305 15.90 6.28 6.49
C LYS A 305 16.75 6.91 5.40
N ASP A 306 17.51 7.93 5.80
CA ASP A 306 18.40 8.75 4.98
C ASP A 306 19.37 8.01 4.04
N SER A 307 19.58 6.70 4.18
CA SER A 307 20.44 5.91 3.28
C SER A 307 19.99 5.98 1.81
N TYR A 308 18.68 6.10 1.57
CA TYR A 308 18.10 6.12 0.21
C TYR A 308 16.92 7.07 0.08
N GLN A 309 16.73 7.61 -1.14
CA GLN A 309 15.53 8.34 -1.55
C GLN A 309 15.09 7.86 -2.95
N THR A 310 13.82 8.02 -3.29
CA THR A 310 13.20 7.53 -4.54
C THR A 310 12.35 8.62 -5.19
N THR A 311 12.41 8.76 -6.51
CA THR A 311 11.62 9.76 -7.26
C THR A 311 10.36 9.15 -7.88
N ASP A 312 9.41 9.98 -8.36
CA ASP A 312 8.48 9.53 -9.40
C ASP A 312 9.23 9.16 -10.69
N THR A 313 8.57 8.37 -11.51
CA THR A 313 9.07 7.85 -12.79
C THR A 313 8.45 8.61 -13.95
N PHE A 314 9.26 9.05 -14.90
CA PHE A 314 8.77 9.64 -16.15
C PHE A 314 8.61 8.55 -17.22
N GLY A 315 7.65 8.70 -18.14
CA GLY A 315 7.52 7.77 -19.28
C GLY A 315 6.09 7.63 -19.84
N GLY A 316 5.78 6.43 -20.32
CA GLY A 316 4.46 5.98 -20.77
C GLY A 316 3.67 5.23 -19.68
N SER A 317 2.67 4.44 -20.08
CA SER A 317 1.77 3.70 -19.18
C SER A 317 2.00 2.17 -19.15
N GLY A 318 2.92 1.65 -19.96
CA GLY A 318 3.16 0.21 -20.09
C GLY A 318 4.23 -0.33 -19.13
N GLY A 319 4.54 -1.61 -19.33
CA GLY A 319 5.62 -2.32 -18.66
C GLY A 319 5.26 -2.85 -17.27
N GLU A 320 5.91 -3.94 -16.88
CA GLU A 320 5.90 -4.42 -15.50
C GLU A 320 6.74 -3.49 -14.63
N GLY A 321 6.33 -3.27 -13.38
CA GLY A 321 7.07 -2.40 -12.45
C GLY A 321 8.39 -3.01 -11.99
N PHE A 322 9.39 -2.17 -11.76
CA PHE A 322 10.65 -2.59 -11.15
C PHE A 322 11.20 -1.56 -10.16
N SER A 323 11.97 -2.04 -9.19
CA SER A 323 12.74 -1.25 -8.24
C SER A 323 14.06 -1.97 -7.97
N PHE A 324 15.19 -1.27 -8.13
CA PHE A 324 16.52 -1.83 -7.79
C PHE A 324 16.82 -1.75 -6.28
N LEU A 325 15.93 -1.12 -5.49
CA LEU A 325 16.18 -0.78 -4.09
C LEU A 325 16.46 -2.02 -3.23
N ASP A 326 15.86 -3.17 -3.53
CA ASP A 326 16.10 -4.41 -2.77
C ASP A 326 17.53 -4.97 -2.97
N LYS A 327 18.12 -4.84 -4.16
CA LYS A 327 19.48 -5.33 -4.46
C LYS A 327 20.59 -4.44 -3.90
N MET A 328 20.33 -3.13 -3.73
CA MET A 328 21.31 -2.16 -3.22
C MET A 328 21.76 -2.50 -1.79
N ASN A 329 23.07 -2.59 -1.57
CA ASN A 329 23.69 -3.10 -0.33
C ASN A 329 24.42 -2.03 0.50
N GLY A 330 24.13 -0.74 0.27
CA GLY A 330 24.79 0.39 0.95
C GLY A 330 26.12 0.81 0.32
N LYS A 331 26.51 0.23 -0.82
CA LYS A 331 27.65 0.66 -1.62
C LYS A 331 27.20 1.15 -3.00
N LEU A 332 27.88 2.16 -3.52
CA LEU A 332 27.67 2.66 -4.87
C LEU A 332 28.00 1.57 -5.91
N PRO A 333 27.33 1.58 -7.08
CA PRO A 333 27.62 0.64 -8.15
C PRO A 333 29.00 0.89 -8.79
N LYS A 334 29.59 -0.18 -9.34
CA LYS A 334 30.85 -0.16 -10.10
C LYS A 334 30.65 0.27 -11.56
N ASN A 335 29.51 -0.08 -12.14
CA ASN A 335 29.16 0.32 -13.50
C ASN A 335 27.66 0.55 -13.67
N VAL A 336 27.33 1.31 -14.71
CA VAL A 336 25.99 1.41 -15.29
C VAL A 336 25.93 0.66 -16.63
N ILE A 337 24.85 -0.06 -16.85
CA ILE A 337 24.56 -0.87 -18.04
C ILE A 337 23.38 -0.22 -18.77
N ILE A 338 23.52 0.04 -20.07
CA ILE A 338 22.44 0.63 -20.89
C ILE A 338 22.45 -0.05 -22.26
N SER A 339 21.31 -0.61 -22.69
CA SER A 339 21.12 -1.05 -24.09
C SER A 339 20.09 -0.16 -24.77
N ALA A 340 20.40 0.27 -26.01
CA ALA A 340 19.51 1.17 -26.75
C ALA A 340 19.57 1.00 -28.28
N GLY A 341 18.44 1.24 -28.93
CA GLY A 341 18.28 1.58 -30.35
C GLY A 341 17.73 3.01 -30.51
N ASP A 342 16.60 3.18 -31.23
CA ASP A 342 15.79 4.42 -31.17
C ASP A 342 15.17 4.67 -29.77
N ARG A 343 15.21 3.67 -28.90
CA ARG A 343 14.68 3.67 -27.52
C ARG A 343 15.67 3.05 -26.57
N ILE A 344 15.43 3.20 -25.28
CA ILE A 344 16.17 2.46 -24.26
C ILE A 344 15.51 1.09 -24.10
N ASP A 345 16.23 0.04 -24.47
CA ASP A 345 15.79 -1.35 -24.39
C ASP A 345 15.97 -1.90 -22.97
N ARG A 346 17.10 -1.54 -22.32
CA ARG A 346 17.50 -2.01 -20.99
C ARG A 346 18.29 -0.95 -20.22
N VAL A 347 18.11 -0.94 -18.89
CA VAL A 347 18.98 -0.24 -17.93
C VAL A 347 19.42 -1.21 -16.82
N GLY A 348 20.54 -0.92 -16.16
CA GLY A 348 21.05 -1.73 -15.06
C GLY A 348 22.26 -1.11 -14.35
N PHE A 349 22.65 -1.72 -13.24
CA PHE A 349 23.84 -1.38 -12.46
C PHE A 349 24.49 -2.66 -11.94
N THR A 350 25.81 -2.65 -11.75
CA THR A 350 26.54 -3.73 -11.06
C THR A 350 27.09 -3.26 -9.72
N TYR A 351 26.73 -3.95 -8.64
CA TYR A 351 27.27 -3.72 -7.30
C TYR A 351 28.19 -4.89 -6.88
N ASP A 352 28.68 -4.87 -5.64
CA ASP A 352 29.50 -5.97 -5.07
C ASP A 352 28.80 -7.33 -5.04
N ASN A 353 27.46 -7.36 -4.98
CA ASN A 353 26.65 -8.60 -4.95
C ASN A 353 26.14 -9.03 -6.33
N GLY A 354 26.58 -8.39 -7.42
CA GLY A 354 26.22 -8.72 -8.80
C GLY A 354 25.47 -7.60 -9.53
N SER A 355 25.00 -7.92 -10.74
CA SER A 355 24.27 -6.99 -11.61
C SER A 355 22.76 -7.09 -11.42
N VAL A 356 22.08 -5.94 -11.42
CA VAL A 356 20.63 -5.83 -11.57
C VAL A 356 20.31 -5.13 -12.89
N VAL A 357 19.32 -5.62 -13.62
CA VAL A 357 18.87 -5.08 -14.91
C VAL A 357 17.35 -5.07 -14.99
N ALA A 358 16.79 -4.13 -15.76
CA ALA A 358 15.40 -4.11 -16.18
C ALA A 358 15.32 -3.86 -17.69
N GLY A 359 14.30 -4.41 -18.36
CA GLY A 359 14.10 -4.28 -19.80
C GLY A 359 14.70 -5.43 -20.64
N GLY A 360 14.39 -5.40 -21.93
CA GLY A 360 14.59 -6.51 -22.87
C GLY A 360 16.04 -6.72 -23.33
N ASN A 361 16.24 -7.78 -24.12
CA ASN A 361 17.53 -8.09 -24.75
C ASN A 361 17.77 -7.31 -26.07
N GLY A 362 17.08 -6.18 -26.26
CA GLY A 362 17.19 -5.33 -27.45
C GLY A 362 18.34 -4.32 -27.36
N GLY A 363 18.48 -3.53 -28.44
CA GLY A 363 19.45 -2.44 -28.54
C GLY A 363 20.91 -2.88 -28.58
N LYS A 364 21.82 -1.90 -28.72
CA LYS A 364 23.26 -2.11 -28.52
C LYS A 364 23.61 -1.81 -27.06
N GLN A 365 24.11 -2.81 -26.34
CA GLN A 365 24.59 -2.63 -24.97
C GLN A 365 25.86 -1.77 -24.93
N LYS A 366 25.90 -0.85 -23.96
CA LYS A 366 27.09 -0.18 -23.43
C LYS A 366 27.19 -0.50 -21.94
N ILE A 367 28.42 -0.59 -21.43
CA ILE A 367 28.72 -0.58 -20.00
C ILE A 367 29.72 0.56 -19.78
N TYR A 368 29.54 1.34 -18.71
CA TYR A 368 30.52 2.31 -18.26
C TYR A 368 30.97 1.95 -16.85
N GLU A 369 32.22 1.51 -16.70
CA GLU A 369 32.88 1.31 -15.40
C GLU A 369 33.26 2.67 -14.81
N PHE A 370 32.79 2.96 -13.60
CA PHE A 370 33.10 4.19 -12.88
C PHE A 370 34.53 4.17 -12.35
N ARG A 371 35.20 5.33 -12.42
CA ARG A 371 36.52 5.52 -11.80
C ARG A 371 36.40 5.53 -10.27
N SER A 372 37.52 5.35 -9.56
CA SER A 372 37.52 5.49 -8.10
C SER A 372 37.06 6.88 -7.69
N GLY A 373 36.01 6.95 -6.87
CA GLY A 373 35.36 8.21 -6.46
C GLY A 373 34.39 8.83 -7.49
N GLU A 374 34.12 8.17 -8.62
CA GLU A 374 33.16 8.62 -9.62
C GLU A 374 31.75 8.11 -9.32
N TYR A 375 30.74 8.98 -9.43
CA TYR A 375 29.33 8.66 -9.23
C TYR A 375 28.43 9.60 -10.03
N ILE A 376 27.22 9.15 -10.37
CA ILE A 376 26.24 9.94 -11.13
C ILE A 376 25.60 11.01 -10.24
N VAL A 377 25.58 12.25 -10.71
CA VAL A 377 24.93 13.41 -10.04
C VAL A 377 23.61 13.83 -10.68
N SER A 378 23.41 13.58 -11.98
CA SER A 378 22.15 13.86 -12.67
C SER A 378 21.83 12.86 -13.77
N MET A 379 20.53 12.74 -14.09
CA MET A 379 19.99 11.96 -15.18
C MET A 379 18.98 12.78 -15.99
N THR A 380 19.18 12.87 -17.30
CA THR A 380 18.20 13.39 -18.25
C THR A 380 17.56 12.21 -18.98
N VAL A 381 16.24 12.18 -19.07
CA VAL A 381 15.50 11.20 -19.90
C VAL A 381 14.54 11.88 -20.85
N CYS A 382 14.40 11.34 -22.05
CA CYS A 382 13.34 11.74 -22.97
C CYS A 382 12.38 10.59 -23.22
N LYS A 383 11.12 10.90 -23.56
CA LYS A 383 10.15 9.90 -24.02
C LYS A 383 9.64 10.20 -25.44
N ALA A 384 9.37 9.15 -26.22
CA ALA A 384 8.82 9.29 -27.56
C ALA A 384 7.97 8.07 -27.97
N THR A 385 7.07 8.29 -28.92
CA THR A 385 6.49 7.22 -29.74
C THR A 385 7.53 6.78 -30.81
N LYS A 386 7.51 5.51 -31.22
CA LYS A 386 8.35 4.97 -32.31
C LYS A 386 7.68 5.16 -33.68
N ASN A 387 6.36 5.13 -33.70
CA ASN A 387 5.47 5.48 -34.79
C ASN A 387 4.10 5.91 -34.22
N VAL A 388 3.17 6.33 -35.09
CA VAL A 388 1.84 6.86 -34.70
C VAL A 388 0.94 5.88 -33.94
N PHE A 389 1.21 4.57 -34.02
CA PHE A 389 0.42 3.52 -33.36
C PHE A 389 1.06 3.02 -32.05
N SER A 390 2.23 3.53 -31.67
CA SER A 390 2.97 3.08 -30.50
C SER A 390 2.77 3.99 -29.28
N SER A 391 2.65 3.40 -28.10
CA SER A 391 2.69 4.12 -26.82
C SER A 391 4.03 4.86 -26.65
N LYS A 392 4.04 5.94 -25.86
CA LYS A 392 5.29 6.61 -25.45
C LYS A 392 6.11 5.67 -24.55
N ARG A 393 7.43 5.67 -24.73
CA ARG A 393 8.43 4.97 -23.90
C ARG A 393 9.69 5.82 -23.77
N ILE A 394 10.60 5.47 -22.86
CA ILE A 394 11.89 6.16 -22.75
C ILE A 394 12.67 5.99 -24.05
N SER A 395 12.88 7.10 -24.75
CA SER A 395 13.60 7.13 -26.02
C SER A 395 15.09 7.40 -25.80
N TYR A 396 15.46 8.10 -24.74
CA TYR A 396 16.80 8.58 -24.46
C TYR A 396 17.12 8.56 -22.97
N ILE A 397 18.39 8.34 -22.65
CA ILE A 397 18.96 8.56 -21.32
C ILE A 397 20.33 9.23 -21.49
N GLU A 398 20.61 10.18 -20.60
CA GLU A 398 21.92 10.76 -20.37
C GLU A 398 22.18 10.83 -18.87
N LEU A 399 23.40 10.51 -18.45
CA LEU A 399 23.87 10.51 -17.07
C LEU A 399 25.12 11.36 -17.00
N VAL A 400 25.20 12.25 -16.01
CA VAL A 400 26.39 13.08 -15.76
C VAL A 400 27.01 12.68 -14.43
N THR A 401 28.32 12.47 -14.39
CA THR A 401 29.05 12.15 -13.15
C THR A 401 29.62 13.39 -12.45
N ASN A 402 29.96 13.24 -11.17
CA ASN A 402 30.70 14.25 -10.40
C ASN A 402 32.06 14.62 -11.01
N PHE A 403 32.61 13.80 -11.92
CA PHE A 403 33.82 14.07 -12.68
C PHE A 403 33.55 14.73 -14.05
N GLY A 404 32.29 15.06 -14.36
CA GLY A 404 31.89 15.66 -15.64
C GLY A 404 31.83 14.68 -16.81
N THR A 405 31.94 13.36 -16.56
CA THR A 405 31.68 12.35 -17.61
C THR A 405 30.21 12.40 -17.99
N VAL A 406 29.94 12.46 -19.30
CA VAL A 406 28.59 12.33 -19.87
C VAL A 406 28.45 10.93 -20.51
N ILE A 407 27.43 10.19 -20.09
CA ILE A 407 27.13 8.82 -20.55
C ILE A 407 25.71 8.82 -21.15
N SER A 408 25.58 8.70 -22.47
CA SER A 408 24.25 8.78 -23.13
C SER A 408 23.99 7.69 -24.17
N ALA A 409 22.69 7.40 -24.37
CA ALA A 409 22.18 6.39 -25.29
C ALA A 409 20.74 6.70 -25.73
N GLY A 410 20.30 6.09 -26.83
CA GLY A 410 18.97 6.30 -27.40
C GLY A 410 18.86 7.59 -28.24
N LYS A 411 17.63 8.07 -28.42
CA LYS A 411 17.26 9.18 -29.30
C LYS A 411 16.46 10.24 -28.57
N SER A 412 17.05 11.42 -28.42
CA SER A 412 16.44 12.57 -27.69
C SER A 412 15.12 13.01 -28.32
N SER A 413 14.25 13.63 -27.50
CA SER A 413 12.94 14.14 -27.90
C SER A 413 12.62 15.47 -27.18
N LYS A 414 11.52 16.13 -27.55
CA LYS A 414 11.05 17.35 -26.86
C LYS A 414 10.38 17.09 -25.50
N GLU A 415 10.04 15.84 -25.18
CA GLU A 415 9.43 15.47 -23.90
C GLU A 415 10.52 14.97 -22.95
N VAL A 416 11.10 15.90 -22.18
CA VAL A 416 12.28 15.69 -21.32
C VAL A 416 11.89 15.73 -19.84
N MET A 417 12.54 14.91 -19.01
CA MET A 417 12.56 15.03 -17.56
C MET A 417 14.01 15.00 -17.07
N ASN A 418 14.33 15.89 -16.13
CA ASN A 418 15.64 16.00 -15.49
C ASN A 418 15.55 15.58 -14.03
N TYR A 419 16.49 14.77 -13.59
CA TYR A 419 16.67 14.33 -12.21
C TYR A 419 18.06 14.73 -11.73
N THR A 420 18.15 15.30 -10.53
CA THR A 420 19.42 15.71 -9.90
C THR A 420 19.47 15.14 -8.49
N ALA A 421 20.55 14.47 -8.15
CA ALA A 421 20.75 13.94 -6.81
C ALA A 421 20.87 15.09 -5.79
N PRO A 422 20.22 15.01 -4.61
CA PRO A 422 20.38 16.00 -3.55
C PRO A 422 21.84 16.11 -3.06
N PRO A 423 22.26 17.24 -2.46
CA PRO A 423 23.59 17.38 -1.87
C PRO A 423 23.91 16.24 -0.89
N GLY A 424 25.04 15.55 -1.11
CA GLY A 424 25.43 14.37 -0.32
C GLY A 424 24.85 13.04 -0.80
N TYR A 425 24.22 12.99 -1.99
CA TYR A 425 23.69 11.78 -2.60
C TYR A 425 24.23 11.57 -4.03
N ALA A 426 24.16 10.33 -4.52
CA ALA A 426 24.40 9.94 -5.89
C ALA A 426 23.18 9.20 -6.47
N ILE A 427 22.99 9.26 -7.80
CA ILE A 427 22.08 8.34 -8.50
C ILE A 427 22.77 6.97 -8.56
N ALA A 428 22.26 6.02 -7.79
CA ALA A 428 22.90 4.71 -7.59
C ALA A 428 22.01 3.52 -7.99
N GLY A 429 20.73 3.76 -8.29
CA GLY A 429 19.78 2.74 -8.74
C GLY A 429 18.62 3.37 -9.52
N PHE A 430 17.73 2.52 -10.04
CA PHE A 430 16.56 2.93 -10.80
C PHE A 430 15.26 2.33 -10.26
N VAL A 431 14.16 3.07 -10.47
CA VAL A 431 12.77 2.62 -10.33
C VAL A 431 12.05 2.89 -11.66
N GLY A 432 11.03 2.12 -12.01
CA GLY A 432 10.38 2.31 -13.31
C GLY A 432 9.33 1.27 -13.67
N SER A 433 9.07 1.18 -14.97
CA SER A 433 8.41 0.03 -15.58
C SER A 433 9.01 -0.31 -16.94
N ALA A 434 9.03 -1.59 -17.29
CA ALA A 434 9.66 -2.08 -18.51
C ALA A 434 9.02 -3.36 -19.05
N SER A 435 9.28 -3.65 -20.31
CA SER A 435 9.02 -4.95 -20.93
C SER A 435 10.17 -5.26 -21.90
N LYS A 436 9.90 -5.30 -23.21
CA LYS A 436 10.95 -5.37 -24.25
C LYS A 436 11.77 -4.08 -24.37
N GLU A 437 11.18 -2.95 -23.99
CA GLU A 437 11.79 -1.61 -23.93
C GLU A 437 11.48 -1.00 -22.54
N ILE A 438 12.15 0.07 -22.12
CA ILE A 438 11.85 0.79 -20.88
C ILE A 438 10.63 1.72 -21.08
N ASP A 439 9.52 1.41 -20.43
CA ASP A 439 8.28 2.18 -20.52
C ASP A 439 8.33 3.44 -19.63
N ARG A 440 8.83 3.33 -18.39
CA ARG A 440 9.08 4.44 -17.44
C ARG A 440 10.40 4.30 -16.70
N LEU A 441 11.02 5.42 -16.32
CA LEU A 441 12.24 5.47 -15.53
C LEU A 441 12.25 6.64 -14.54
N GLY A 442 12.78 6.40 -13.34
CA GLY A 442 13.07 7.35 -12.27
C GLY A 442 14.26 6.86 -11.43
N CYS A 443 14.70 7.67 -10.48
CA CYS A 443 15.95 7.46 -9.75
C CYS A 443 15.76 6.85 -8.36
N ILE A 444 16.75 6.07 -7.94
CA ILE A 444 17.07 5.85 -6.53
C ILE A 444 18.34 6.64 -6.23
N TYR A 445 18.24 7.59 -5.31
CA TYR A 445 19.37 8.29 -4.74
C TYR A 445 19.90 7.50 -3.55
N GLN A 446 21.22 7.34 -3.45
CA GLN A 446 21.88 6.77 -2.27
C GLN A 446 22.79 7.82 -1.64
N LYS A 447 22.82 7.89 -0.31
CA LYS A 447 23.72 8.77 0.44
C LYS A 447 25.19 8.34 0.25
N LEU A 448 26.08 9.33 0.10
CA LEU A 448 27.52 9.16 -0.08
C LEU A 448 28.24 8.77 1.22
#